data_AF-A0A7S7B0G5-F1
#
_entry.id   AF-A0A7S7B0G5-F1
#
_cell.length_a   1.000
_cell.length_b   1.000
_cell.length_c   1.000
_cell.angle_alpha   90.00
_cell.angle_beta   90.00
_cell.angle_gamma   90.00
#
_symmetry.space_group_name_H-M   'P 1'
#
loop_
_entity.id
_entity.type
_entity.pdbx_description
1 polymer ?
#
loop_
_entity_poly.entity_id
_entity_poly.type
_entity_poly.pdbx_seq_one_letter_code
_entity_poly.pdbx_strand_id
1 'polypeptide(L)' 'MELKLNRKGVGEILRSPELRKVALDRAQKIANASGEGYAATSRIGSKRARASVFTESREARLDNAKRQTILRNVGAGR' A
#
# COMPACT_ATOMS: atom_id res chain seq x y z
N MET A 1 15.65 23.91 22.44
CA MET A 1 14.30 24.24 21.93
C MET A 1 13.64 22.94 21.49
N GLU A 2 12.49 22.58 22.04
CA GLU A 2 11.80 21.31 21.76
C GLU A 2 10.65 21.57 20.77
N LEU A 3 10.62 20.86 19.64
CA LEU A 3 9.57 20.98 18.64
C LEU A 3 8.35 20.14 19.07
N LYS A 4 7.24 20.79 19.46
CA LYS A 4 5.98 20.10 19.79
C LYS A 4 5.11 19.93 18.54
N LEU A 5 4.88 18.69 18.14
CA LEU A 5 4.00 18.35 17.02
C LEU A 5 2.52 18.53 17.36
N ASN A 6 1.77 19.17 16.47
CA ASN A 6 0.31 19.19 16.51
C ASN A 6 -0.25 17.80 16.15
N ARG A 7 -0.44 16.96 17.16
CA ARG A 7 -0.89 15.56 16.98
C ARG A 7 -2.23 15.46 16.25
N LYS A 8 -3.15 16.40 16.49
CA LYS A 8 -4.47 16.42 15.84
C LYS A 8 -4.32 16.71 14.35
N GLY A 9 -3.61 17.78 14.00
CA GLY A 9 -3.35 18.17 12.61
C GLY A 9 -2.58 17.09 11.84
N VAL A 10 -1.56 16.48 12.45
CA VAL A 10 -0.86 15.33 11.87
C VAL A 10 -1.82 14.15 11.63
N GLY A 11 -2.71 13.88 12.58
CA GLY A 11 -3.71 12.83 12.43
C GLY A 11 -4.73 13.09 11.32
N GLU A 12 -5.08 14.35 11.05
CA GLU A 12 -5.95 14.74 9.92
C GLU A 12 -5.23 14.52 8.60
N ILE A 13 -3.97 14.96 8.50
CA ILE A 13 -3.11 14.72 7.33
C ILE A 13 -2.97 13.21 7.06
N LEU A 14 -2.67 12.41 8.09
CA LEU A 14 -2.54 10.95 7.95
C LEU A 14 -3.80 10.25 7.43
N ARG A 15 -4.97 10.87 7.59
CA ARG A 15 -6.26 10.36 7.12
C ARG A 15 -6.75 11.06 5.86
N SER A 16 -5.95 11.94 5.26
CA SER A 16 -6.39 12.73 4.13
C SER A 16 -6.57 11.87 2.86
N PRO A 17 -7.48 12.28 1.95
CA PRO A 17 -7.66 11.63 0.65
C PRO A 17 -6.37 11.59 -0.18
N GLU A 18 -5.55 12.63 -0.09
CA GLU A 18 -4.27 12.76 -0.80
C GLU A 18 -3.28 11.70 -0.31
N LEU A 19 -3.17 11.51 1.01
CA LEU A 19 -2.30 10.48 1.57
C LEU A 19 -2.78 9.06 1.25
N ARG A 20 -4.11 8.87 1.15
CA ARG A 20 -4.68 7.62 0.61
C ARG A 20 -4.28 7.39 -0.84
N LYS A 21 -4.36 8.41 -1.70
CA LYS A 21 -3.96 8.32 -3.10
C LYS A 21 -2.48 7.96 -3.22
N VAL A 22 -1.63 8.66 -2.48
CA VAL A 22 -0.18 8.38 -2.44
C VAL A 22 0.13 6.94 -1.98
N ALA A 23 -0.60 6.42 -0.99
CA ALA A 23 -0.45 5.03 -0.56
C ALA A 23 -0.92 4.04 -1.64
N LEU A 24 -2.04 4.34 -2.32
CA LEU A 24 -2.55 3.52 -3.41
C LEU A 24 -1.59 3.47 -4.60
N ASP A 25 -1.05 4.62 -5.01
CA ASP A 25 -0.10 4.71 -6.13
C ASP A 25 1.12 3.83 -5.90
N ARG A 26 1.66 3.83 -4.67
CA ARG A 26 2.77 2.95 -4.28
C ARG A 26 2.40 1.48 -4.32
N ALA A 27 1.22 1.13 -3.80
CA ALA A 27 0.73 -0.25 -3.85
C ALA A 27 0.49 -0.72 -5.29
N GLN A 28 -0.01 0.15 -6.16
CA GLN A 28 -0.23 -0.17 -7.57
C GLN A 28 1.08 -0.43 -8.31
N LYS A 29 2.16 0.31 -8.01
CA LYS A 29 3.50 0.01 -8.56
C LYS A 29 3.97 -1.40 -8.19
N ILE A 30 3.74 -1.82 -6.95
CA ILE A 30 4.08 -3.17 -6.48
C ILE A 30 3.22 -4.23 -7.18
N ALA A 31 1.91 -3.99 -7.32
CA ALA A 31 0.99 -4.89 -8.03
C ALA A 31 1.42 -5.05 -9.49
N ASN A 32 1.67 -3.94 -10.20
CA ASN A 32 2.11 -3.94 -11.60
C ASN A 32 3.45 -4.68 -11.78
N ALA A 33 4.39 -4.49 -10.85
CA ALA A 33 5.68 -5.20 -10.87
C ALA A 33 5.53 -6.71 -10.57
N SER A 34 4.46 -7.11 -9.88
CA SER A 34 4.16 -8.51 -9.56
C SER A 34 3.47 -9.24 -10.73
N GLY A 35 2.91 -8.50 -11.68
CA GLY A 35 2.35 -9.03 -12.92
C GLY A 35 0.84 -9.26 -12.87
N GLU A 36 0.35 -10.04 -13.83
CA GLU A 36 -1.08 -10.31 -14.01
C GLU A 36 -1.68 -11.06 -12.80
N GLY A 37 -2.91 -10.70 -12.43
CA GLY A 37 -3.62 -11.30 -11.30
C GLY A 37 -3.21 -10.76 -9.93
N TYR A 38 -2.35 -9.73 -9.87
CA TYR A 38 -2.06 -8.95 -8.68
C TYR A 38 -2.76 -7.59 -8.73
N ALA A 39 -3.37 -7.19 -7.62
CA ALA A 39 -4.11 -5.95 -7.51
C ALA A 39 -3.77 -5.18 -6.22
N ALA A 40 -4.18 -3.91 -6.20
CA ALA A 40 -4.01 -3.04 -5.05
C ALA A 40 -5.33 -2.36 -4.66
N THR A 41 -5.52 -2.16 -3.35
CA THR A 41 -6.66 -1.40 -2.81
C THR A 41 -6.20 -0.46 -1.71
N SER A 42 -6.99 0.57 -1.42
CA SER A 42 -6.68 1.52 -0.35
C SER A 42 -7.90 1.93 0.46
N ARG A 43 -7.70 2.13 1.76
CA ARG A 43 -8.74 2.51 2.73
C ARG A 43 -8.17 3.45 3.79
N ILE A 44 -8.98 4.37 4.27
CA ILE A 44 -8.68 5.17 5.46
C ILE A 44 -9.07 4.34 6.69
N GLY A 45 -8.08 3.99 7.51
CA GLY A 45 -8.30 3.34 8.81
C GLY A 45 -8.55 4.36 9.92
N SER A 46 -8.70 3.88 11.16
CA SER A 46 -8.98 4.73 12.32
C SER A 46 -7.91 5.81 12.56
N LYS A 47 -6.64 5.51 12.25
CA LYS A 47 -5.50 6.41 12.52
C LYS A 47 -4.80 6.95 11.27
N ARG A 48 -4.89 6.26 10.12
CA ARG A 48 -4.13 6.57 8.91
C ARG A 48 -4.71 5.90 7.66
N ALA A 49 -4.39 6.45 6.50
CA ALA A 49 -4.57 5.78 5.23
C ALA A 49 -3.64 4.54 5.11
N ARG A 50 -4.16 3.48 4.50
CA ARG A 50 -3.42 2.25 4.20
C ARG A 50 -3.77 1.77 2.79
N ALA A 51 -2.82 1.10 2.18
CA ALA A 51 -3.03 0.35 0.95
C ALA A 51 -2.53 -1.09 1.13
N SER A 52 -3.14 -2.00 0.39
CA SER A 52 -2.84 -3.44 0.41
C SER A 52 -2.64 -3.94 -1.01
N VAL A 53 -1.69 -4.85 -1.20
CA VAL A 53 -1.48 -5.59 -2.44
C VAL A 53 -1.91 -7.05 -2.20
N PHE A 54 -2.64 -7.62 -3.13
CA PHE A 54 -3.21 -8.97 -3.01
C PHE A 54 -3.33 -9.65 -4.36
N THR A 55 -3.57 -10.96 -4.34
CA THR A 55 -3.79 -11.79 -5.53
C THR A 55 -5.28 -11.91 -5.81
N GLU A 56 -5.71 -11.63 -7.04
CA GLU A 56 -7.08 -11.79 -7.51
C GLU A 56 -7.32 -13.12 -8.23
N SER A 57 -6.29 -13.69 -8.86
CA SER A 57 -6.40 -14.95 -9.59
C SER A 57 -5.84 -16.15 -8.83
N ARG A 58 -6.28 -17.35 -9.20
CA ARG A 58 -5.75 -18.61 -8.63
C ARG A 58 -4.29 -18.80 -9.02
N GLU A 59 -3.93 -18.40 -10.23
CA GLU A 59 -2.59 -18.45 -10.81
C GLU A 59 -1.64 -17.55 -10.01
N ALA A 60 -2.02 -16.29 -9.75
CA ALA A 60 -1.24 -15.35 -8.96
C ALA A 60 -1.06 -15.83 -7.51
N ARG A 61 -2.09 -16.45 -6.92
CA ARG A 61 -1.99 -17.05 -5.58
C ARG A 61 -0.98 -18.20 -5.53
N LEU A 62 -0.97 -19.08 -6.54
CA LEU A 62 0.00 -20.17 -6.65
C LEU A 62 1.41 -19.65 -6.89
N ASP A 63 1.56 -18.65 -7.76
CA ASP A 63 2.83 -17.99 -8.03
C ASP A 63 3.39 -17.32 -6.76
N ASN A 64 2.59 -16.48 -6.08
CA ASN A 64 3.00 -15.81 -4.85
C ASN A 64 3.38 -16.80 -3.75
N ALA A 65 2.65 -17.91 -3.60
CA ALA A 65 2.96 -18.95 -2.62
C ALA A 65 4.29 -19.65 -2.90
N LYS A 66 4.64 -19.87 -4.17
CA LYS A 66 5.87 -20.57 -4.58
C LYS A 66 7.09 -19.65 -4.65
N ARG A 67 6.91 -18.40 -5.10
CA ARG A 67 8.01 -17.49 -5.45
C ARG A 67 8.13 -16.29 -4.53
N GLN A 68 7.14 -16.07 -3.65
CA GLN A 68 7.07 -14.91 -2.76
C GLN A 68 7.09 -13.59 -3.54
N THR A 69 6.39 -13.56 -4.68
CA THR A 69 6.45 -12.50 -5.68
C THR A 69 6.18 -11.11 -5.11
N ILE A 70 5.12 -10.94 -4.29
CA ILE A 70 4.81 -9.64 -3.66
C ILE A 70 5.98 -9.19 -2.77
N LEU A 71 6.52 -10.10 -1.95
CA LEU A 71 7.61 -9.79 -1.01
C LEU A 71 8.88 -9.35 -1.74
N ARG A 72 9.20 -10.02 -2.86
CA ARG A 72 10.36 -9.67 -3.69
C ARG A 72 10.19 -8.32 -4.39
N ASN A 73 8.95 -7.95 -4.72
CA ASN A 73 8.63 -6.74 -5.46
C ASN A 73 8.25 -5.53 -4.58
N VAL A 74 8.33 -5.64 -3.24
CA VAL A 74 8.03 -4.52 -2.31
C VAL A 74 8.84 -3.25 -2.65
N GLY A 75 10.05 -3.41 -3.18
CA GLY A 75 10.91 -2.29 -3.59
C GLY A 75 10.32 -1.39 -4.67
N ALA A 76 9.41 -1.90 -5.51
CA ALA A 76 8.80 -1.14 -6.60
C ALA A 76 7.90 0.03 -6.10
N GLY A 77 7.45 -0.03 -4.85
CA GLY A 77 6.62 1.02 -4.25
C GLY A 77 7.39 2.17 -3.61
N ARG A 78 8.73 2.18 -3.67
CA ARG A 78 9.56 3.23 -3.06
C ARG A 78 9.46 4.55 -3.83
#